data_AF-A0A936QGW9-F1
#
_entry.id   AF-A0A936QGW9-F1
#
_cell.length_a   1.000
_cell.length_b   1.000
_cell.length_c   1.000
_cell.angle_alpha   90.00
_cell.angle_beta   90.00
_cell.angle_gamma   90.00
#
_symmetry.space_group_name_H-M   'P 1'
#
loop_
_entity.id
_entity.type
_entity.pdbx_description
1 polymer ?
#
loop_
_entity_poly.entity_id
_entity_poly.type
_entity_poly.pdbx_seq_one_letter_code
_entity_poly.pdbx_strand_id
1 'polypeptide(L)'
;GVMRVNLRRDLDLGTLMPTLPVRAVALASWRLEDQWVTAVRLTNSSAGWITLDPRVLQGDFLTATFQHEALGPRGTPEDTTVLYLVTRGHGLAQSLLPAIHRFDPAVHLPQPKAAASDDREARHAQ
;
A
#
# COMPACT_ATOMS: atom_id res chain seq x y z
N GLY A 1 7.34 27.55 11.73
CA GLY A 1 5.91 27.59 11.35
C GLY A 1 5.53 26.29 10.65
N VAL A 2 4.24 25.94 10.62
CA VAL A 2 3.75 24.70 9.98
C VAL A 2 3.74 24.88 8.45
N MET A 3 4.34 23.94 7.72
CA MET A 3 4.37 23.93 6.25
C MET A 3 3.69 22.68 5.68
N ARG A 4 2.98 22.83 4.57
CA ARG A 4 2.43 21.67 3.84
C ARG A 4 3.56 20.95 3.10
N VAL A 5 3.53 19.62 3.12
CA VAL A 5 4.48 18.77 2.40
C VAL A 5 3.77 18.09 1.24
N ASN A 6 4.46 17.99 0.10
CA ASN A 6 3.94 17.26 -1.05
C ASN A 6 4.00 15.75 -0.79
N LEU A 7 2.84 15.10 -0.88
CA LEU A 7 2.72 13.65 -0.85
C LEU A 7 2.71 13.09 -2.26
N ARG A 8 3.36 11.93 -2.42
CA ARG A 8 3.18 11.10 -3.61
C ARG A 8 1.76 10.54 -3.63
N ARG A 9 1.08 10.64 -4.77
CA ARG A 9 -0.32 10.18 -4.92
C ARG A 9 -0.45 8.67 -4.91
N ASP A 10 0.64 7.99 -5.24
CA ASP A 10 0.81 6.54 -5.35
C ASP A 10 1.61 5.95 -4.18
N LEU A 11 1.67 6.66 -3.05
CA LEU A 11 2.32 6.13 -1.85
C LEU A 11 1.61 4.83 -1.41
N ASP A 12 2.32 3.71 -1.54
CA ASP A 12 1.82 2.42 -1.09
C ASP A 12 1.82 2.37 0.44
N LEU A 13 0.63 2.19 1.01
CA LEU A 13 0.39 2.05 2.45
C LEU A 13 -0.09 0.64 2.82
N GLY A 14 0.05 -0.33 1.91
CA GLY A 14 -0.38 -1.71 2.15
C GLY A 14 0.35 -2.38 3.32
N THR A 15 1.57 -1.92 3.64
CA THR A 15 2.33 -2.41 4.79
C THR A 15 1.95 -1.76 6.11
N LEU A 16 1.13 -0.70 6.13
CA LEU A 16 0.87 0.10 7.34
C LEU A 16 0.12 -0.69 8.43
N MET A 17 -0.87 -1.50 8.04
CA MET A 17 -1.69 -2.32 8.95
C MET A 17 -1.99 -3.68 8.29
N PRO A 18 -0.98 -4.54 8.07
CA PRO A 18 -1.09 -5.69 7.17
C PRO A 18 -1.99 -6.80 7.73
N THR A 19 -2.31 -6.75 9.02
CA THR A 19 -3.16 -7.74 9.71
C THR A 19 -4.64 -7.37 9.71
N LEU A 20 -5.01 -6.17 9.25
CA LEU A 20 -6.39 -5.69 9.23
C LEU A 20 -6.88 -5.50 7.79
N PRO A 21 -8.16 -5.79 7.49
CA PRO A 21 -8.75 -5.58 6.17
C PRO A 21 -9.13 -4.10 5.97
N VAL A 22 -8.17 -3.19 6.14
CA VAL A 22 -8.35 -1.74 5.97
C VAL A 22 -7.55 -1.24 4.77
N ARG A 23 -8.16 -0.36 3.98
CA ARG A 23 -7.48 0.38 2.92
C ARG A 23 -6.97 1.70 3.49
N ALA A 24 -5.67 1.93 3.38
CA ALA A 24 -5.03 3.17 3.78
C ALA A 24 -4.74 4.09 2.59
N VAL A 25 -5.05 5.38 2.69
CA VAL A 25 -4.76 6.40 1.67
C VAL A 25 -4.27 7.69 2.32
N ALA A 26 -3.08 8.17 1.95
CA ALA A 26 -2.58 9.44 2.46
C ALA A 26 -3.41 10.62 1.91
N LEU A 27 -3.82 11.53 2.79
CA LEU A 27 -4.66 12.70 2.45
C LEU A 27 -3.83 13.98 2.34
N ALA A 28 -3.00 14.22 3.35
CA ALA A 28 -2.20 15.43 3.48
C ALA A 28 -1.06 15.19 4.46
N SER A 29 0.02 15.95 4.30
CA SER A 29 1.16 15.94 5.21
C SER A 29 1.59 17.37 5.50
N TRP A 30 2.02 17.59 6.74
CA TRP A 30 2.54 18.85 7.23
C TRP A 30 3.83 18.60 7.99
N ARG A 31 4.68 19.62 8.06
CA ARG A 31 5.93 19.59 8.81
C ARG A 31 6.02 20.80 9.73
N LEU A 32 6.52 20.57 10.94
CA LEU A 32 6.99 21.58 11.86
C LEU A 32 8.35 21.12 12.39
N GLU A 33 9.39 21.93 12.20
CA GLU A 33 10.77 21.61 12.63
C GLU A 33 11.24 20.24 12.10
N ASP A 34 11.53 19.28 12.95
CA ASP A 34 11.95 17.91 12.61
C ASP A 34 10.80 16.90 12.71
N GLN A 35 9.55 17.35 12.83
CA GLN A 35 8.37 16.50 12.90
C GLN A 35 7.50 16.64 11.66
N TRP A 36 7.00 15.49 11.20
CA TRP A 36 6.02 15.39 10.13
C TRP A 36 4.74 14.80 10.70
N VAL A 37 3.61 15.36 10.32
CA VAL A 37 2.29 14.82 10.60
C VAL A 37 1.65 14.45 9.27
N THR A 38 1.21 13.21 9.13
CA THR A 38 0.51 12.75 7.93
C THR A 38 -0.88 12.23 8.30
N ALA A 39 -1.90 12.82 7.68
CA ALA A 39 -3.27 12.34 7.77
C ALA A 39 -3.48 11.23 6.74
N VAL A 40 -3.94 10.07 7.20
CA VAL A 40 -4.20 8.87 6.40
C VAL A 40 -5.64 8.46 6.60
N ARG A 41 -6.42 8.39 5.52
CA ARG A 41 -7.75 7.80 5.56
C ARG A 41 -7.62 6.28 5.67
N LEU A 42 -8.31 5.71 6.64
CA LEU A 42 -8.51 4.27 6.75
C LEU A 42 -9.96 3.96 6.42
N THR A 43 -10.19 3.00 5.54
CA THR A 43 -11.54 2.52 5.19
C THR A 43 -11.61 1.01 5.37
N ASN A 44 -12.56 0.52 6.15
CA ASN A 44 -12.84 -0.90 6.34
C ASN A 44 -13.35 -1.50 5.03
N SER A 45 -12.72 -2.61 4.60
CA SER A 45 -13.12 -3.34 3.40
C SER A 45 -13.93 -4.61 3.70
N SER A 46 -14.09 -4.96 4.97
CA SER A 46 -14.81 -6.15 5.45
C SER A 46 -16.27 -5.85 5.81
N ALA A 47 -17.08 -6.89 6.02
CA ALA A 47 -18.48 -6.77 6.44
C ALA A 47 -18.67 -6.68 7.96
N GLY A 48 -17.59 -6.71 8.75
CA GLY A 48 -17.65 -6.70 10.21
C GLY A 48 -17.14 -5.39 10.81
N TRP A 49 -17.38 -5.20 12.11
CA TRP A 49 -16.77 -4.12 12.88
C TRP A 49 -15.29 -4.38 13.13
N ILE A 50 -14.49 -3.32 13.15
CA ILE A 50 -13.07 -3.36 13.50
C ILE A 50 -12.80 -2.32 14.59
N THR A 51 -12.09 -2.73 15.64
CA THR A 51 -11.49 -1.80 16.61
C THR A 51 -10.01 -1.63 16.26
N LEU A 52 -9.63 -0.40 15.92
CA LEU A 52 -8.26 -0.04 15.57
C LEU A 52 -7.40 0.07 16.84
N ASP A 53 -6.18 -0.45 16.75
CA ASP A 53 -5.18 -0.36 17.81
C ASP A 53 -3.90 0.25 17.21
N PRO A 54 -3.37 1.36 17.74
CA PRO A 54 -2.16 1.97 17.18
C PRO A 54 -0.93 1.03 17.26
N ARG A 55 -0.95 0.01 18.14
CA ARG A 55 0.16 -0.95 18.30
C ARG A 55 0.29 -1.93 17.15
N VAL A 56 -0.74 -2.07 16.29
CA VAL A 56 -0.64 -2.93 15.10
C VAL A 56 -0.04 -2.20 13.89
N LEU A 57 0.19 -0.89 14.00
CA LEU A 57 0.84 -0.11 12.95
C LEU A 57 2.26 -0.61 12.71
N GLN A 58 2.67 -0.66 11.45
CA GLN A 58 4.00 -1.07 11.04
C GLN A 58 4.75 0.10 10.39
N GLY A 59 5.90 0.42 10.96
CA GLY A 59 6.75 1.53 10.54
C GLY A 59 7.45 2.20 11.72
N ASP A 60 8.30 3.17 11.41
CA ASP A 60 8.98 4.02 12.39
C ASP A 60 8.13 5.27 12.69
N PHE A 61 7.23 5.15 13.66
CA PHE A 61 6.33 6.22 14.06
C PHE A 61 6.64 6.71 15.47
N LEU A 62 6.70 8.02 15.65
CA LEU A 62 6.84 8.64 16.96
C LEU A 62 5.54 8.52 17.78
N THR A 63 4.40 8.75 17.13
CA THR A 63 3.07 8.59 17.73
C THR A 63 2.00 8.48 16.65
N ALA A 64 0.83 7.98 17.03
CA ALA A 64 -0.32 7.79 16.18
C ALA A 64 -1.61 8.05 16.95
N THR A 65 -2.61 8.64 16.30
CA THR A 65 -3.96 8.74 16.86
C THR A 65 -5.03 8.61 15.78
N PHE A 66 -6.16 8.03 16.12
CA PHE A 66 -7.33 7.91 15.25
C PHE A 66 -8.36 8.99 15.62
N GLN A 67 -9.09 9.52 14.62
CA GLN A 67 -10.27 10.35 14.91
C GLN A 67 -11.32 9.57 15.70
N HIS A 68 -11.52 8.30 15.35
CA HIS A 68 -12.26 7.31 16.12
C HIS A 68 -11.68 5.93 15.83
N GLU A 69 -11.67 5.06 16.84
CA GLU A 69 -11.05 3.73 16.75
C GLU A 69 -11.99 2.66 16.20
N ALA A 70 -13.30 2.85 16.28
CA ALA A 70 -14.27 1.91 15.74
C ALA A 70 -14.56 2.20 14.26
N LEU A 71 -14.42 1.18 13.42
CA LEU A 71 -14.86 1.19 12.02
C LEU A 71 -16.03 0.23 11.85
N GLY A 72 -17.13 0.76 11.29
CA GLY A 72 -18.30 -0.02 10.91
C GLY A 72 -18.05 -0.89 9.67
N PRO A 73 -19.01 -1.77 9.33
CA PRO A 73 -18.96 -2.56 8.10
C PRO A 73 -18.77 -1.71 6.85
N ARG A 74 -18.07 -2.25 5.84
CA ARG A 74 -17.88 -1.60 4.54
C ARG A 74 -19.21 -1.07 3.97
N GLY A 75 -19.20 0.21 3.57
CA GLY A 75 -20.33 0.90 2.98
C GLY A 75 -21.22 1.62 3.97
N THR A 76 -20.99 1.49 5.29
CA THR A 76 -21.69 2.32 6.29
C THR A 76 -20.95 3.65 6.50
N PRO A 77 -21.62 4.69 7.02
CA PRO A 77 -20.98 5.96 7.34
C PRO A 77 -19.80 5.85 8.33
N GLU A 78 -19.80 4.81 9.15
CA GLU A 78 -18.78 4.52 10.17
C GLU A 78 -17.59 3.72 9.62
N ASP A 79 -17.60 3.32 8.34
CA ASP A 79 -16.57 2.45 7.75
C ASP A 79 -15.21 3.15 7.56
N THR A 80 -15.15 4.45 7.78
CA THR A 80 -14.01 5.29 7.45
C THR A 80 -13.61 6.17 8.64
N THR A 81 -12.30 6.26 8.91
CA THR A 81 -11.72 7.20 9.86
C THR A 81 -10.46 7.86 9.30
N VAL A 82 -9.91 8.85 10.00
CA VAL A 82 -8.57 9.40 9.73
C VAL A 82 -7.62 9.03 10.86
N LEU A 83 -6.50 8.44 10.48
CA LEU A 83 -5.32 8.23 11.29
C LEU A 83 -4.34 9.38 11.09
N TYR A 84 -3.78 9.91 12.17
CA TYR A 84 -2.71 10.88 12.15
C TYR A 84 -1.42 10.23 12.62
N LEU A 85 -0.44 10.13 11.73
CA LEU A 85 0.88 9.57 12.01
C LEU A 85 1.90 10.69 12.18
N VAL A 86 2.73 10.58 13.22
CA VAL A 86 3.84 11.50 13.45
C VAL A 86 5.17 10.76 13.25
N THR A 87 6.05 11.35 12.46
CA THR A 87 7.40 10.82 12.16
C THR A 87 8.45 11.89 12.44
N ARG A 88 9.69 11.48 12.75
CA ARG A 88 10.79 12.39 13.07
C ARG A 88 11.89 12.31 12.02
N GLY A 89 12.42 13.46 11.60
CA GLY A 89 13.52 13.58 10.64
C GLY A 89 13.16 13.29 9.17
N HIS A 90 12.09 12.54 8.92
CA HIS A 90 11.63 12.15 7.59
C HIS A 90 10.11 12.01 7.52
N GLY A 91 9.56 11.95 6.31
CA GLY A 91 8.11 11.82 6.08
C GLY A 91 7.64 10.36 6.06
N LEU A 92 6.32 10.17 5.96
CA LEU A 92 5.69 8.85 6.04
C LEU A 92 6.30 7.81 5.08
N ALA A 93 6.65 8.20 3.85
CA ALA A 93 7.19 7.26 2.86
C ALA A 93 8.49 6.58 3.31
N GLN A 94 9.36 7.30 4.04
CA GLN A 94 10.61 6.77 4.55
C GLN A 94 10.44 6.02 5.88
N SER A 95 9.33 6.22 6.57
CA SER A 95 9.01 5.56 7.83
C SER A 95 8.35 4.19 7.65
N LEU A 96 7.89 3.86 6.45
CA LEU A 96 7.19 2.60 6.18
C LEU A 96 8.17 1.45 5.99
N LEU A 97 7.71 0.24 6.32
CA LEU A 97 8.41 -0.98 5.92
C LEU A 97 8.34 -1.16 4.40
N PRO A 98 9.39 -1.71 3.75
CA PRO A 98 9.38 -2.01 2.32
C PRO A 98 8.21 -2.93 1.95
N ALA A 99 7.44 -2.56 0.93
CA ALA A 99 6.46 -3.45 0.33
C ALA A 99 7.19 -4.51 -0.52
N ILE A 100 7.13 -5.77 -0.08
CA ILE A 100 7.68 -6.89 -0.86
C ILE A 100 6.67 -7.26 -1.94
N HIS A 101 6.87 -6.74 -3.16
CA HIS A 101 6.10 -7.20 -4.31
C HIS A 101 6.60 -8.56 -4.76
N ARG A 102 5.69 -9.55 -4.86
CA ARG A 102 6.01 -10.83 -5.50
C ARG A 102 6.34 -10.58 -6.97
N PHE A 103 7.58 -10.87 -7.34
CA PHE A 103 8.05 -10.88 -8.71
C PHE A 103 7.68 -12.20 -9.38
N ASP A 104 7.15 -12.15 -10.60
CA ASP A 104 7.00 -13.33 -11.45
C ASP A 104 8.26 -13.49 -12.31
N PRO A 105 9.09 -14.51 -12.08
CA PRO A 105 10.26 -14.78 -12.92
C PRO A 105 9.87 -15.26 -14.32
N ALA A 106 8.68 -15.83 -14.51
CA ALA A 106 8.26 -16.45 -15.76
C ALA A 106 8.19 -15.48 -16.93
N VAL A 107 7.89 -14.20 -16.65
CA VAL A 107 7.73 -13.15 -17.67
C VAL A 107 9.05 -12.74 -18.35
N HIS A 108 10.19 -13.10 -17.76
CA HIS A 108 11.52 -12.81 -18.31
C HIS A 108 12.21 -14.02 -18.93
N LEU A 109 11.54 -15.18 -19.04
CA LEU A 109 12.13 -16.29 -19.76
C LEU A 109 12.19 -15.99 -21.27
N PRO A 110 13.32 -16.23 -21.93
CA PRO A 110 13.40 -16.13 -23.38
C PRO A 110 12.43 -17.14 -23.99
N GLN A 111 11.53 -16.65 -24.85
CA GLN A 111 10.60 -17.53 -25.55
C GLN A 111 11.37 -18.42 -26.52
N PRO A 112 11.08 -19.73 -26.59
CA PRO A 112 11.71 -20.60 -27.57
C PRO A 112 11.37 -20.07 -28.97
N LYS A 113 12.40 -19.73 -29.74
CA LYS A 113 12.29 -19.33 -31.14
C LYS A 113 11.56 -20.45 -31.88
N ALA A 114 10.34 -20.18 -32.34
CA ALA A 114 9.54 -21.13 -33.10
C ALA A 114 10.40 -21.76 -34.21
N ALA A 115 10.52 -23.09 -34.17
CA ALA A 115 11.27 -23.85 -35.16
C ALA A 115 10.69 -23.54 -36.54
N ALA A 116 11.53 -22.93 -37.39
CA ALA A 116 11.22 -22.71 -38.78
C ALA A 116 11.11 -24.07 -39.48
N SER A 117 9.96 -24.27 -40.15
CA SER A 117 9.73 -25.03 -41.38
C SER A 117 10.59 -26.26 -41.68
N ASP A 118 9.96 -27.42 -41.84
CA ASP A 118 10.43 -28.41 -42.81
C ASP A 118 9.25 -29.07 -43.56
N ASP A 119 8.66 -28.30 -44.47
CA ASP A 119 7.73 -28.77 -45.50
C ASP A 119 8.52 -29.37 -46.68
N ARG A 120 9.17 -30.53 -46.53
CA ARG A 120 9.75 -31.25 -47.70
C ARG A 120 9.91 -32.77 -47.49
N GLU A 121 8.84 -33.53 -47.31
CA GLU A 121 8.89 -34.95 -47.68
C GLU A 121 7.52 -35.61 -47.90
N ALA A 122 6.90 -35.37 -49.06
CA ALA A 122 5.80 -36.23 -49.55
C ALA A 122 5.54 -36.05 -51.05
N ARG A 123 6.57 -36.10 -51.90
CA ARG A 123 6.39 -36.28 -53.35
C ARG A 123 7.55 -37.07 -53.94
N HIS A 124 7.48 -38.41 -53.85
CA HIS A 124 7.94 -39.37 -54.87
C HIS A 124 7.97 -40.77 -54.26
N ALA A 125 7.03 -41.61 -54.65
CA ALA A 125 7.28 -42.99 -55.10
C ALA A 125 5.94 -43.60 -55.53
N GLN A 126 5.89 -43.94 -56.82
CA GLN A 126 5.00 -44.95 -57.40
C GLN A 126 5.40 -46.34 -56.91
#